data_AF-A0A8J7CEV4-F1
#
_entry.id   AF-A0A8J7CEV4-F1
#
_cell.length_a   1.000
_cell.length_b   1.000
_cell.length_c   1.000
_cell.angle_alpha   90.00
_cell.angle_beta   90.00
_cell.angle_gamma   90.00
#
_symmetry.space_group_name_H-M   'P 1'
#
loop_
_entity.id
_entity.type
_entity.pdbx_description
1 polymer ?
#
loop_
_entity_poly.entity_id
_entity_poly.type
_entity_poly.pdbx_seq_one_letter_code
_entity_poly.pdbx_strand_id
1 'polypeptide(L)'
;MNENEWFVSAKVALQGITAEEAAWTPPGKGNTIWQIVNHLTFWNEDVIFRLRGMENPAKAESNEVTFGDPGDPHDEKGWEDTLKRFFAVMEELKEVVEGLDEERLDQSYRPGSPAIARLLGNIMMHDTYHLGQIVLLRKIRNTCPGFDWV
;
A
#
# COMPACT_ATOMS: atom_id res chain seq x y z
N MET A 1 -4.04 -2.54 -11.17
CA MET A 1 -3.88 -1.51 -10.11
C MET A 1 -4.02 -0.06 -10.62
N ASN A 2 -4.34 0.16 -11.90
CA ASN A 2 -4.34 1.49 -12.52
C ASN A 2 -5.74 2.01 -12.88
N GLU A 3 -6.76 1.18 -12.73
CA GLU A 3 -8.14 1.46 -13.08
C GLU A 3 -9.04 1.08 -11.91
N ASN A 4 -10.14 1.81 -11.73
CA ASN A 4 -11.11 1.54 -10.67
C ASN A 4 -11.92 0.29 -10.99
N GLU A 5 -12.24 -0.46 -9.94
CA GLU A 5 -13.12 -1.63 -9.99
C GLU A 5 -14.20 -1.45 -8.90
N TRP A 6 -14.59 -2.54 -8.22
CA TRP A 6 -15.37 -2.48 -6.97
C TRP A 6 -14.72 -1.64 -5.85
N PHE A 7 -13.50 -1.16 -6.07
CA PHE A 7 -12.76 -0.24 -5.21
C PHE A 7 -11.91 0.73 -6.06
N VAL A 8 -11.48 1.83 -5.45
CA VAL A 8 -10.62 2.83 -6.11
C VAL A 8 -9.21 2.30 -6.26
N SER A 9 -8.64 2.48 -7.44
CA SER A 9 -7.25 2.11 -7.69
C SER A 9 -6.27 2.98 -6.92
N ALA A 10 -5.11 2.43 -6.57
CA ALA A 10 -4.07 3.19 -5.89
C ALA A 10 -3.64 4.44 -6.68
N LYS A 11 -3.55 4.32 -8.01
CA LYS A 11 -3.25 5.43 -8.91
C LYS A 11 -4.24 6.59 -8.78
N VAL A 12 -5.54 6.27 -8.78
CA VAL A 12 -6.61 7.27 -8.66
C VAL A 12 -6.68 7.84 -7.23
N ALA A 13 -6.56 6.99 -6.21
CA ALA A 13 -6.60 7.42 -4.80
C ALA A 13 -5.48 8.41 -4.46
N LEU A 14 -4.30 8.25 -5.06
CA LEU A 14 -3.11 9.05 -4.77
C LEU A 14 -2.87 10.19 -5.79
N GLN A 15 -3.74 10.34 -6.79
CA GLN A 15 -3.53 11.30 -7.86
C GLN A 15 -3.58 12.75 -7.34
N GLY A 16 -2.51 13.50 -7.62
CA GLY A 16 -2.44 14.94 -7.36
C GLY A 16 -2.41 15.33 -5.88
N ILE A 17 -2.12 14.37 -4.98
CA ILE A 17 -1.86 14.67 -3.57
C ILE A 17 -0.55 15.46 -3.46
N THR A 18 -0.59 16.60 -2.78
CA THR A 18 0.60 17.37 -2.39
C THR A 18 1.20 16.84 -1.09
N ALA A 19 2.45 17.19 -0.77
CA ALA A 19 3.06 16.86 0.52
C ALA A 19 2.24 17.40 1.70
N GLU A 20 1.69 18.61 1.59
CA GLU A 20 0.81 19.19 2.61
C GLU A 20 -0.43 18.33 2.86
N GLU A 21 -1.07 17.85 1.80
CA GLU A 21 -2.21 16.93 1.91
C GLU A 21 -1.80 15.57 2.47
N ALA A 22 -0.63 15.06 2.04
CA ALA A 22 -0.11 13.76 2.44
C ALA A 22 0.24 13.71 3.93
N ALA A 23 0.84 14.79 4.45
CA ALA A 23 1.32 14.92 5.82
C ALA A 23 0.27 15.40 6.82
N TRP A 24 -0.95 15.70 6.36
CA TRP A 24 -2.01 16.18 7.23
C TRP A 24 -2.47 15.10 8.22
N THR A 25 -2.38 15.39 9.52
CA THR A 25 -2.85 14.51 10.59
C THR A 25 -4.37 14.62 10.79
N PRO A 26 -5.13 13.53 10.64
CA PRO A 26 -6.56 13.53 10.90
C PRO A 26 -6.87 13.70 12.41
N PRO A 27 -8.07 14.24 12.74
CA PRO A 27 -8.56 14.28 14.11
C PRO A 27 -8.53 12.89 14.77
N GLY A 28 -8.23 12.85 16.07
CA GLY A 28 -8.17 11.58 16.82
C GLY A 28 -6.86 10.80 16.66
N LYS A 29 -5.80 11.42 16.11
CA LYS A 29 -4.46 10.82 15.93
C LYS A 29 -4.45 9.59 15.03
N GLY A 30 -5.24 9.61 13.96
CA GLY A 30 -5.12 8.61 12.89
C GLY A 30 -3.87 8.81 12.05
N ASN A 31 -3.52 7.81 11.23
CA ASN A 31 -2.39 7.88 10.32
C ASN A 31 -2.62 8.90 9.19
N THR A 32 -1.55 9.60 8.80
CA THR A 32 -1.55 10.46 7.60
C THR A 32 -1.62 9.62 6.33
N ILE A 33 -1.92 10.25 5.18
CA ILE A 33 -1.86 9.54 3.90
C ILE A 33 -0.43 9.05 3.64
N TRP A 34 0.56 9.87 3.98
CA TRP A 34 1.97 9.50 3.83
C TRP A 34 2.29 8.22 4.61
N GLN A 35 1.85 8.16 5.87
CA GLN A 35 2.03 6.98 6.71
C GLN A 35 1.35 5.74 6.13
N ILE A 36 0.13 5.89 5.61
CA ILE A 36 -0.59 4.77 4.98
C ILE A 36 0.18 4.28 3.75
N VAL A 37 0.74 5.16 2.92
CA VAL A 37 1.56 4.75 1.76
C VAL A 37 2.84 4.04 2.18
N ASN A 38 3.53 4.50 3.23
CA ASN A 38 4.68 3.80 3.80
C ASN A 38 4.31 2.39 4.27
N HIS A 39 3.18 2.26 4.96
CA HIS A 39 2.66 1.00 5.46
C HIS A 39 2.36 -0.01 4.35
N LEU A 40 1.65 0.46 3.32
CA LEU A 40 1.35 -0.32 2.12
C LEU A 40 2.64 -0.77 1.42
N THR A 41 3.60 0.15 1.27
CA THR A 41 4.90 -0.15 0.65
C THR A 41 5.62 -1.26 1.40
N PHE A 42 5.70 -1.16 2.73
CA PHE A 42 6.39 -2.15 3.56
C PHE A 42 5.77 -3.55 3.43
N TRP A 43 4.45 -3.67 3.55
CA TRP A 43 3.79 -4.98 3.54
C TRP A 43 3.77 -5.62 2.16
N ASN A 44 3.65 -4.84 1.09
CA ASN A 44 3.78 -5.37 -0.27
C ASN A 44 5.22 -5.85 -0.56
N GLU A 45 6.22 -5.09 -0.11
CA GLU A 45 7.63 -5.51 -0.18
C GLU A 45 7.87 -6.79 0.61
N ASP A 46 7.32 -6.91 1.83
CA ASP A 46 7.40 -8.14 2.62
C ASP A 46 6.75 -9.34 1.95
N VAL A 47 5.60 -9.16 1.27
CA VAL A 47 4.98 -10.22 0.46
C VAL A 47 5.89 -10.63 -0.69
N ILE A 48 6.52 -9.69 -1.41
CA ILE A 48 7.49 -10.00 -2.48
C ILE A 48 8.62 -10.88 -1.95
N PHE A 49 9.21 -10.52 -0.81
CA PHE A 49 10.27 -11.34 -0.19
C PHE A 49 9.77 -12.75 0.15
N ARG A 50 8.58 -12.88 0.73
CA ARG A 50 7.96 -14.18 1.05
C ARG A 50 7.73 -15.04 -0.18
N LEU A 51 7.23 -14.45 -1.28
CA LEU A 51 7.00 -15.16 -2.54
C LEU A 51 8.31 -15.69 -3.14
N ARG A 52 9.40 -14.97 -2.94
CA ARG A 52 10.77 -15.37 -3.31
C ARG A 52 11.43 -16.34 -2.32
N GLY A 53 10.72 -16.75 -1.27
CA GLY A 53 11.26 -17.65 -0.24
C GLY A 53 12.32 -17.01 0.66
N MET A 54 12.30 -15.68 0.77
CA MET A 54 13.25 -14.89 1.56
C MET A 54 12.55 -14.19 2.73
N GLU A 55 13.34 -13.72 3.69
CA GLU A 55 12.88 -12.79 4.72
C GLU A 55 13.10 -11.34 4.26
N ASN A 56 12.15 -10.45 4.55
CA ASN A 56 12.35 -9.02 4.33
C ASN A 56 13.47 -8.49 5.24
N PRO A 57 14.56 -7.92 4.71
CA PRO A 57 15.70 -7.46 5.49
C PRO A 57 15.37 -6.23 6.35
N ALA A 58 14.39 -5.42 5.96
CA ALA A 58 14.02 -4.23 6.73
C ALA A 58 13.54 -4.61 8.14
N LYS A 59 12.79 -5.72 8.25
CA LYS A 59 12.09 -6.19 9.45
C LYS A 59 11.20 -5.10 10.06
N ALA A 60 10.22 -5.50 10.87
CA ALA A 60 9.42 -4.56 11.65
C ALA A 60 9.21 -5.13 13.04
N GLU A 61 9.52 -4.34 14.06
CA GLU A 61 9.35 -4.74 15.46
C GLU A 61 7.87 -4.77 15.87
N SER A 62 7.03 -4.03 15.16
CA SER A 62 5.58 -4.01 15.34
C SER A 62 4.88 -3.55 14.06
N ASN A 63 3.55 -3.66 14.02
CA ASN A 63 2.79 -3.08 12.92
C ASN A 63 2.88 -1.55 12.89
N GLU A 64 2.97 -0.91 14.07
CA GLU A 64 2.96 0.55 14.20
C GLU A 64 4.16 1.20 13.49
N VAL A 65 5.35 0.61 13.64
CA VAL A 65 6.58 1.18 13.06
C VAL A 65 6.57 1.20 11.52
N THR A 66 5.72 0.40 10.87
CA THR A 66 5.64 0.33 9.41
C THR A 66 4.93 1.54 8.80
N PHE A 67 4.18 2.31 9.59
CA PHE A 67 3.61 3.59 9.15
C PHE A 67 4.69 4.68 9.02
N GLY A 68 5.77 4.61 9.81
CA GLY A 68 6.84 5.59 9.80
C GLY A 68 6.40 7.00 10.22
N ASP A 69 7.17 8.00 9.81
CA ASP A 69 6.91 9.41 10.11
C ASP A 69 5.66 9.93 9.38
N PRO A 70 4.95 10.92 9.95
CA PRO A 70 3.76 11.54 9.36
C PRO A 70 4.00 12.21 8.01
N GLY A 71 5.26 12.44 7.62
CA GLY A 71 5.65 13.24 6.46
C GLY A 71 5.89 14.70 6.81
N ASP A 72 6.64 15.42 5.96
CA ASP A 72 6.84 16.87 6.07
C ASP A 72 5.90 17.57 5.07
N PRO A 73 5.00 18.46 5.53
CA PRO A 73 4.07 19.16 4.64
C PRO A 73 4.73 20.09 3.61
N HIS A 74 6.03 20.36 3.73
CA HIS A 74 6.79 21.20 2.81
C HIS A 74 7.75 20.39 1.91
N ASP A 75 7.81 19.07 2.06
CA ASP A 75 8.71 18.19 1.30
C ASP A 75 8.00 17.49 0.14
N GLU A 76 7.66 18.25 -0.91
CA GLU A 76 7.10 17.69 -2.15
C GLU A 76 8.00 16.63 -2.77
N LYS A 77 9.33 16.81 -2.65
CA LYS A 77 10.28 15.86 -3.24
C LYS A 77 10.26 14.52 -2.50
N GLY A 78 10.27 14.54 -1.17
CA GLY A 78 10.13 13.34 -0.36
C GLY A 78 8.80 12.63 -0.61
N TRP A 79 7.72 13.38 -0.83
CA TRP A 79 6.42 12.80 -1.15
C TRP A 79 6.43 12.12 -2.52
N GLU A 80 6.96 12.78 -3.55
CA GLU A 80 7.16 12.21 -4.89
C GLU A 80 8.01 10.93 -4.85
N ASP A 81 9.09 10.92 -4.06
CA ASP A 81 9.96 9.75 -3.92
C ASP A 81 9.25 8.61 -3.17
N THR A 82 8.40 8.94 -2.19
CA THR A 82 7.55 7.96 -1.50
C THR A 82 6.56 7.30 -2.47
N LEU A 83 5.84 8.09 -3.27
CA LEU A 83 4.93 7.58 -4.29
C LEU A 83 5.67 6.73 -5.33
N LYS A 84 6.84 7.18 -5.79
CA LYS A 84 7.66 6.45 -6.74
C LYS A 84 8.08 5.09 -6.20
N ARG A 85 8.51 5.01 -4.93
CA ARG A 85 8.85 3.74 -4.29
C ARG A 85 7.62 2.83 -4.17
N PHE A 86 6.50 3.37 -3.71
CA PHE A 86 5.26 2.60 -3.57
C PHE A 86 4.83 1.97 -4.90
N PHE A 87 4.75 2.76 -5.97
CA PHE A 87 4.37 2.24 -7.29
C PHE A 87 5.38 1.25 -7.87
N ALA A 88 6.68 1.42 -7.59
CA ALA A 88 7.69 0.44 -7.99
C ALA A 88 7.48 -0.92 -7.28
N VAL A 89 7.21 -0.91 -5.97
CA VAL A 89 6.89 -2.13 -5.20
C VAL A 89 5.60 -2.78 -5.70
N MET A 90 4.58 -1.99 -6.02
CA MET A 90 3.32 -2.51 -6.56
C MET A 90 3.49 -3.17 -7.93
N GLU A 91 4.31 -2.59 -8.81
CA GLU A 91 4.64 -3.20 -10.11
C GLU A 91 5.48 -4.47 -9.93
N GLU A 92 6.47 -4.46 -9.03
CA GLU A 92 7.28 -5.64 -8.72
C GLU A 92 6.43 -6.78 -8.14
N LEU A 93 5.47 -6.47 -7.26
CA LEU A 93 4.53 -7.47 -6.75
C LEU A 93 3.71 -8.09 -7.88
N LYS A 94 3.21 -7.26 -8.80
CA LYS A 94 2.49 -7.73 -9.98
C LYS A 94 3.37 -8.66 -10.83
N GLU A 95 4.61 -8.28 -11.13
CA GLU A 95 5.54 -9.11 -11.90
C GLU A 95 5.82 -10.47 -11.20
N VAL A 96 6.03 -10.45 -9.88
CA VAL A 96 6.25 -11.67 -9.09
C VAL A 96 5.02 -12.57 -9.12
N VAL A 97 3.82 -12.00 -9.02
CA VAL A 97 2.56 -12.77 -9.08
C VAL A 97 2.30 -13.33 -10.48
N GLU A 98 2.57 -12.57 -11.55
CA GLU A 98 2.47 -13.03 -12.94
C GLU A 98 3.41 -14.20 -13.24
N GLY A 99 4.52 -14.31 -12.52
CA GLY A 99 5.46 -15.43 -12.62
C GLY A 99 5.06 -16.69 -11.85
N LEU A 100 3.98 -16.69 -11.08
CA LEU A 100 3.51 -17.86 -10.35
C LEU A 100 2.68 -18.77 -11.26
N ASP A 101 2.93 -20.07 -11.21
CA ASP A 101 2.02 -21.07 -11.76
C ASP A 101 0.88 -21.39 -10.79
N GLU A 102 -0.16 -22.04 -11.30
CA GLU A 102 -1.36 -22.38 -10.51
C GLU A 102 -1.04 -23.33 -9.35
N GLU A 103 -0.15 -24.31 -9.58
CA GLU A 103 0.29 -25.24 -8.53
C GLU A 103 0.99 -24.53 -7.37
N ARG A 104 1.74 -23.46 -7.66
CA ARG A 104 2.43 -22.67 -6.64
C ARG A 104 1.47 -21.92 -5.74
N LEU A 105 0.28 -21.54 -6.23
CA LEU A 105 -0.72 -20.82 -5.43
C LEU A 105 -1.21 -21.65 -4.23
N ASP A 106 -1.32 -22.97 -4.39
CA ASP A 106 -1.75 -23.89 -3.33
C ASP A 106 -0.65 -24.25 -2.33
N GLN A 107 0.61 -23.91 -2.65
CA GLN A 107 1.75 -24.22 -1.80
C GLN A 107 1.95 -23.16 -0.70
N SER A 108 2.50 -23.58 0.43
CA SER A 108 2.95 -22.68 1.48
C SER A 108 4.20 -21.91 1.03
N TYR A 109 4.25 -20.60 1.29
CA TYR A 109 5.43 -19.78 1.01
C TYR A 109 6.61 -20.09 1.96
N ARG A 110 6.36 -20.70 3.12
CA ARG A 110 7.37 -21.31 4.01
C ARG A 110 6.79 -22.51 4.77
N PRO A 111 7.60 -23.44 5.30
CA PRO A 111 7.08 -24.55 6.10
C PRO A 111 6.15 -24.08 7.23
N GLY A 112 4.93 -24.64 7.27
CA GLY A 112 3.92 -24.31 8.27
C GLY A 112 3.16 -22.99 8.05
N SER A 113 3.41 -22.25 6.97
CA SER A 113 2.60 -21.07 6.62
C SER A 113 1.33 -21.42 5.84
N PRO A 114 0.37 -20.50 5.77
CA PRO A 114 -0.73 -20.60 4.82
C PRO A 114 -0.23 -20.68 3.36
N ALA A 115 -1.12 -21.15 2.49
CA ALA A 115 -0.93 -21.17 1.03
C ALA A 115 -0.71 -19.75 0.47
N ILE A 116 0.02 -19.66 -0.64
CA ILE A 116 0.31 -18.40 -1.35
C ILE A 116 -0.99 -17.70 -1.76
N ALA A 117 -2.00 -18.43 -2.24
CA ALA A 117 -3.31 -17.85 -2.57
C ALA A 117 -3.92 -17.07 -1.38
N ARG A 118 -3.80 -17.61 -0.16
CA ARG A 118 -4.29 -16.94 1.05
C ARG A 118 -3.43 -15.73 1.43
N LEU A 119 -2.12 -15.79 1.21
CA LEU A 119 -1.23 -14.64 1.39
C LEU A 119 -1.63 -13.48 0.45
N LEU A 120 -1.83 -13.79 -0.84
CA LEU A 120 -2.23 -12.81 -1.86
C LEU A 120 -3.61 -12.22 -1.56
N GLY A 121 -4.59 -13.04 -1.21
CA GLY A 121 -5.91 -12.54 -0.80
C GLY A 121 -5.84 -11.60 0.41
N ASN A 122 -5.02 -11.93 1.40
CA ASN A 122 -4.85 -11.07 2.58
C ASN A 122 -4.23 -9.72 2.24
N ILE A 123 -3.17 -9.68 1.42
CA ILE A 123 -2.53 -8.40 1.06
C ILE A 123 -3.44 -7.54 0.18
N MET A 124 -4.20 -8.14 -0.74
CA MET A 124 -5.16 -7.40 -1.56
C MET A 124 -6.27 -6.76 -0.72
N MET A 125 -6.81 -7.48 0.27
CA MET A 125 -7.83 -6.94 1.19
C MET A 125 -7.26 -5.85 2.10
N HIS A 126 -6.05 -6.06 2.61
CA HIS A 126 -5.31 -5.07 3.41
C HIS A 126 -5.13 -3.77 2.62
N ASP A 127 -4.66 -3.87 1.38
CA ASP A 127 -4.41 -2.71 0.54
C ASP A 127 -5.71 -1.97 0.20
N THR A 128 -6.76 -2.72 -0.13
CA THR A 128 -8.08 -2.14 -0.42
C THR A 128 -8.65 -1.38 0.78
N TYR A 129 -8.50 -1.93 2.00
CA TYR A 129 -8.90 -1.27 3.23
C TYR A 129 -8.20 0.08 3.43
N HIS A 130 -6.87 0.10 3.25
CA HIS A 130 -6.06 1.31 3.42
C HIS A 130 -6.26 2.33 2.30
N LEU A 131 -6.50 1.90 1.05
CA LEU A 131 -6.94 2.80 -0.02
C LEU A 131 -8.28 3.46 0.31
N GLY A 132 -9.21 2.72 0.93
CA GLY A 132 -10.46 3.28 1.46
C GLY A 132 -10.22 4.36 2.52
N GLN A 133 -9.23 4.18 3.40
CA GLN A 133 -8.84 5.20 4.37
C GLN A 133 -8.29 6.46 3.70
N ILE A 134 -7.40 6.31 2.71
CA ILE A 134 -6.85 7.45 1.94
C ILE A 134 -8.00 8.25 1.29
N VAL A 135 -8.93 7.56 0.64
CA VAL A 135 -10.12 8.18 0.05
C VAL A 135 -10.95 8.93 1.10
N LEU A 136 -11.17 8.35 2.28
CA LEU A 136 -11.90 9.01 3.35
C LEU A 136 -11.19 10.28 3.83
N LEU A 137 -9.86 10.25 3.99
CA LEU A 137 -9.06 11.41 4.38
C LEU A 137 -9.16 12.53 3.35
N ARG A 138 -9.09 12.19 2.05
CA ARG A 138 -9.30 13.16 0.96
C ARG A 138 -10.69 13.77 0.97
N LYS A 139 -11.73 12.98 1.26
CA LYS A 139 -13.11 13.48 1.40
C LYS A 139 -13.25 14.45 2.57
N ILE A 140 -12.66 14.14 3.73
CA ILE A 140 -12.66 15.04 4.91
C ILE A 140 -11.98 16.38 4.58
N ARG A 141 -10.93 16.36 3.76
CA ARG A 141 -10.18 17.54 3.34
C ARG A 141 -10.79 18.29 2.14
N ASN A 142 -11.85 17.76 1.53
CA ASN A 142 -12.38 18.24 0.24
C ASN A 142 -11.32 18.31 -0.88
N THR A 143 -10.34 17.41 -0.86
CA THR A 143 -9.26 17.31 -1.87
C THR A 143 -9.49 16.15 -2.83
N CYS A 144 -10.57 15.39 -2.65
CA CYS A 144 -10.96 14.33 -3.56
C CYS A 144 -11.36 14.96 -4.91
N PRO A 145 -10.74 14.57 -6.04
CA PRO A 145 -11.27 14.93 -7.35
C PRO A 145 -12.68 14.36 -7.44
N GLY A 146 -13.60 15.08 -8.09
CA GLY A 146 -14.97 14.63 -8.32
C GLY A 146 -14.96 13.40 -9.23
N PHE A 147 -14.70 12.24 -8.66
CA PHE A 147 -14.78 10.96 -9.35
C PHE A 147 -16.21 10.43 -9.24
N ASP A 148 -16.78 10.05 -10.38
CA ASP A 148 -17.97 9.22 -10.42
C ASP A 148 -17.57 7.85 -9.86
N TRP A 149 -18.19 7.47 -8.74
CA TRP A 149 -18.01 6.17 -8.11
C TRP A 149 -18.74 5.13 -8.95
N VAL A 150 -18.14 3.95 -9.10
CA VAL A 150 -18.78 2.78 -9.72
C VAL A 150 -20.00 2.35 -8.89
#